data_AF-A0AA38M2Y1-F1
#
_entry.id   AF-A0AA38M2Y1-F1
#
_cell.length_a   1.000
_cell.length_b   1.000
_cell.length_c   1.000
_cell.angle_alpha   90.00
_cell.angle_beta   90.00
_cell.angle_gamma   90.00
#
_symmetry.space_group_name_H-M   'P 1'
#
loop_
_entity.id
_entity.type
_entity.pdbx_description
1 polymer ?
#
loop_
_entity_poly.entity_id
_entity_poly.type
_entity_poly.pdbx_seq_one_letter_code
_entity_poly.pdbx_strand_id
1 'polypeptide(L)'
;MDDKTPTQRLHLNNLREELRVRKASEVGNLNDRLQVLVAYRQFRGIAARQNKPYGPTDTCVAHLWQRLRASFGTEDNYSERLAKFTSSHFSYRDALDVYVSKQQRLHRRLFPEGSEKQLIKELIKQMSAHIRTTLAVGRYDSVDHFRQTTQEVLNLAAGSEKKKPAENWRRAVETSPPRPDASA
;
A
#
# COMPACT_ATOMS: atom_id res chain seq x y z
N MET A 1 38.05 -53.78 9.00
CA MET A 1 36.81 -53.32 8.36
C MET A 1 35.78 -53.24 9.46
N ASP A 2 35.63 -52.08 10.09
CA ASP A 2 34.72 -51.90 11.23
C ASP A 2 33.28 -51.81 10.72
N ASP A 3 32.60 -52.96 10.70
CA ASP A 3 31.22 -53.06 10.26
C ASP A 3 30.29 -52.53 11.37
N LYS A 4 30.02 -51.23 11.34
CA LYS A 4 29.04 -50.60 12.24
C LYS A 4 27.69 -51.26 12.01
N THR A 5 27.08 -51.76 13.09
CA THR A 5 25.77 -52.41 13.05
C THR A 5 24.70 -51.46 12.51
N PRO A 6 23.62 -51.96 11.89
CA PRO A 6 22.56 -51.12 11.31
C PRO A 6 22.03 -50.05 12.29
N THR A 7 21.93 -50.40 13.56
CA THR A 7 21.50 -49.51 14.65
C THR A 7 22.50 -48.38 14.91
N GLN A 8 23.80 -48.65 14.85
CA GLN A 8 24.85 -47.63 14.99
C GLN A 8 24.89 -46.68 13.79
N ARG A 9 24.61 -47.18 12.57
CA ARG A 9 24.51 -46.34 11.37
C ARG A 9 23.31 -45.39 11.46
N LEU A 10 22.17 -45.88 11.93
CA LEU A 10 20.96 -45.07 12.13
C LEU A 10 21.18 -43.97 13.18
N HIS A 11 21.80 -44.30 14.32
CA HIS A 11 22.11 -43.32 15.36
C HIS A 11 23.07 -42.22 14.86
N LEU A 12 24.10 -42.59 14.10
CA LEU A 12 25.02 -41.62 13.50
C LEU A 12 24.36 -40.73 12.44
N ASN A 13 23.40 -41.26 11.68
CA ASN A 13 22.64 -40.45 10.72
C ASN A 13 21.73 -39.44 11.42
N ASN A 14 21.06 -39.83 12.51
CA ASN A 14 20.23 -38.91 13.29
C ASN A 14 21.07 -37.79 13.91
N LEU A 15 22.23 -38.10 14.49
CA LEU A 15 23.15 -37.09 15.02
C LEU A 15 23.66 -36.13 13.94
N ARG A 16 23.91 -36.61 12.73
CA ARG A 16 24.32 -35.77 11.59
C ARG A 16 23.21 -34.81 11.16
N GLU A 17 21.97 -35.28 11.11
CA GLU A 17 20.83 -34.41 10.78
C GLU A 17 20.55 -33.38 11.88
N GLU A 18 20.62 -33.76 13.16
CA GLU A 18 20.52 -32.79 14.26
C GLU A 18 21.60 -31.71 14.19
N LEU A 19 22.84 -32.09 13.92
CA LEU A 19 23.95 -31.14 13.71
C LEU A 19 23.71 -30.25 12.49
N ARG A 20 23.18 -30.80 11.40
CA ARG A 20 22.85 -30.04 10.18
C ARG A 20 21.77 -28.99 10.46
N VAL A 21 20.71 -29.37 11.16
CA VAL A 21 19.61 -28.48 11.54
C VAL A 21 20.09 -27.38 12.49
N ARG A 22 20.88 -27.73 13.52
CA ARG A 22 21.47 -26.73 14.44
C ARG A 22 22.37 -25.75 13.70
N LYS A 23 23.25 -26.23 12.82
CA LYS A 23 24.12 -25.38 12.01
C LYS A 23 23.33 -24.46 11.08
N ALA A 24 22.27 -24.96 10.45
CA ALA A 24 21.39 -24.14 9.61
C ALA A 24 20.67 -23.05 10.42
N SER A 25 20.21 -23.38 11.63
CA SER A 25 19.59 -22.42 12.56
C SER A 25 20.57 -21.34 13.03
N GLU A 26 21.79 -21.72 13.40
CA GLU A 26 22.86 -20.79 13.77
C GLU A 26 23.23 -19.84 12.63
N VAL A 27 23.35 -20.37 11.40
CA VAL A 27 23.61 -19.56 10.20
C VAL A 27 22.45 -18.58 9.92
N GLY A 28 21.20 -19.03 10.06
CA GLY A 28 20.02 -18.16 9.93
C GLY A 28 20.03 -17.01 10.94
N ASN A 29 20.29 -17.31 12.21
CA ASN A 29 20.40 -16.31 13.27
C ASN A 29 21.54 -15.31 13.02
N LEU A 30 22.70 -15.79 12.55
CA LEU A 30 23.83 -14.92 12.23
C LEU A 30 23.51 -13.97 11.07
N ASN A 31 22.81 -14.45 10.05
CA ASN A 31 22.35 -13.65 8.92
C ASN A 31 21.36 -12.56 9.37
N ASP A 32 20.40 -12.89 10.22
CA ASP A 32 19.44 -11.93 10.77
C ASP A 32 20.12 -10.84 11.61
N ARG A 33 21.10 -11.21 12.44
CA ARG A 33 21.88 -10.25 13.23
C ARG A 33 22.71 -9.31 12.36
N LEU A 34 23.30 -9.82 11.27
CA LEU A 34 24.01 -9.00 10.30
C LEU A 34 23.06 -8.01 9.60
N GLN A 35 21.87 -8.46 9.20
CA GLN A 35 20.87 -7.58 8.57
C GLN A 35 20.39 -6.48 9.52
N VAL A 36 20.19 -6.80 10.81
CA VAL A 36 19.89 -5.80 11.85
C VAL A 36 21.01 -4.76 11.92
N LEU A 37 22.28 -5.17 12.02
CA LEU A 37 23.41 -4.23 12.06
C LEU A 37 23.51 -3.35 10.81
N VAL A 38 23.26 -3.92 9.63
CA VAL A 38 23.21 -3.16 8.37
C VAL A 38 22.10 -2.12 8.42
N ALA A 39 20.91 -2.47 8.91
CA ALA A 39 19.81 -1.53 9.05
C ALA A 39 20.13 -0.37 10.02
N TYR A 40 20.75 -0.65 11.17
CA TYR A 40 21.19 0.40 12.10
C TYR A 40 22.22 1.36 11.47
N ARG A 41 23.10 0.85 10.59
CA ARG A 41 24.08 1.68 9.87
C ARG A 41 23.43 2.64 8.86
N GLN A 42 22.23 2.33 8.38
CA GLN A 42 21.48 3.20 7.47
C GLN A 42 20.83 4.39 8.19
N PHE A 43 20.63 4.33 9.51
CA PHE A 43 20.08 5.45 10.24
C PHE A 43 21.01 6.66 10.23
N ARG A 44 20.43 7.83 9.99
CA ARG A 44 21.13 9.13 9.93
C ARG A 44 20.40 10.13 10.83
N GLY A 45 21.10 11.16 11.28
CA GLY A 45 20.50 12.28 12.01
C GLY A 45 19.84 11.89 13.34
N ILE A 46 18.63 12.41 13.59
CA ILE A 46 17.87 12.20 14.83
C ILE A 46 17.55 10.71 15.05
N ALA A 47 17.21 9.99 13.97
CA ALA A 47 16.95 8.55 14.03
C ALA A 47 18.16 7.77 14.53
N ALA A 48 19.38 8.12 14.10
CA ALA A 48 20.60 7.49 14.60
C ALA A 48 20.83 7.76 16.10
N ARG A 49 20.54 8.98 16.58
CA ARG A 49 20.70 9.34 18.00
C ARG A 49 19.67 8.63 18.88
N GLN A 50 18.42 8.57 18.45
CA GLN A 50 17.34 7.89 19.18
C GLN A 50 17.50 6.36 19.21
N ASN A 51 18.12 5.79 18.17
CA ASN A 51 18.35 4.34 18.08
C ASN A 51 19.73 3.91 18.62
N LYS A 52 20.63 4.85 18.94
CA LYS A 52 21.95 4.59 19.54
C LYS A 52 21.92 3.76 20.85
N PRO A 53 20.99 3.99 21.81
CA PRO A 53 20.96 3.22 23.05
C PRO A 53 20.40 1.80 22.89
N TYR A 54 19.69 1.51 21.78
CA TYR A 54 19.07 0.20 21.57
C TYR A 54 20.02 -0.85 21.04
N GLY A 55 21.16 -0.47 20.43
CA GLY A 55 22.16 -1.42 19.92
C GLY A 55 21.55 -2.63 19.19
N PRO A 56 22.18 -3.81 19.17
CA PRO A 56 21.56 -5.02 18.64
C PRO A 56 20.74 -5.74 19.73
N THR A 57 19.90 -5.02 20.49
CA THR A 57 18.91 -5.69 21.36
C THR A 57 17.81 -6.35 20.52
N ASP A 58 17.61 -5.89 19.28
CA ASP A 58 16.82 -6.57 18.28
C ASP A 58 17.52 -7.85 17.82
N THR A 59 16.94 -9.01 18.13
CA THR A 59 17.52 -10.32 17.81
C THR A 59 17.35 -10.72 16.34
N CYS A 60 16.39 -10.12 15.64
CA CYS A 60 16.13 -10.35 14.23
C CYS A 60 15.46 -9.12 13.59
N VAL A 61 15.38 -9.13 12.26
CA VAL A 61 14.81 -8.02 11.48
C VAL A 61 13.34 -7.76 11.83
N ALA A 62 12.57 -8.80 12.18
CA ALA A 62 11.17 -8.65 12.57
C ALA A 62 11.01 -7.83 13.88
N HIS A 63 11.84 -8.10 14.89
CA HIS A 63 11.84 -7.35 16.15
C HIS A 63 12.21 -5.88 15.92
N LEU A 64 13.24 -5.62 15.10
CA LEU A 64 13.61 -4.26 14.72
C LEU A 64 12.44 -3.51 14.08
N TRP A 65 11.76 -4.11 13.10
CA TRP A 65 10.62 -3.48 12.44
C TRP A 65 9.45 -3.22 13.38
N GLN A 66 9.15 -4.15 14.29
CA GLN A 66 8.09 -3.98 15.27
C GLN A 66 8.38 -2.81 16.21
N ARG A 67 9.61 -2.70 16.72
CA ARG A 67 10.04 -1.60 17.58
C ARG A 67 9.98 -0.25 16.86
N LEU A 68 10.47 -0.19 15.61
CA LEU A 68 10.41 1.03 14.80
C LEU A 68 8.98 1.47 14.54
N ARG A 69 8.05 0.54 14.25
CA ARG A 69 6.63 0.86 14.12
C ARG A 69 6.04 1.38 15.43
N ALA A 70 6.40 0.80 16.57
CA ALA A 70 5.92 1.29 17.86
C ALA A 70 6.45 2.70 18.20
N SER A 71 7.70 3.01 17.82
CA SER A 71 8.35 4.30 18.14
C SER A 71 8.01 5.43 17.16
N PHE A 72 7.78 5.12 15.87
CA PHE A 72 7.58 6.11 14.81
C PHE A 72 6.26 5.96 14.06
N GLY A 73 5.58 4.83 14.19
CA GLY A 73 4.27 4.63 13.61
C GLY A 73 3.25 5.42 14.41
N THR A 74 2.81 6.55 13.87
CA THR A 74 1.49 7.07 14.22
C THR A 74 0.49 6.11 13.59
N GLU A 75 0.11 5.07 14.31
CA GLU A 75 -1.12 4.36 13.97
C GLU A 75 -2.26 5.34 14.22
N ASP A 76 -2.59 6.14 13.21
CA ASP A 76 -3.90 6.79 13.17
C ASP A 76 -4.90 5.67 13.50
N ASN A 77 -5.68 5.83 14.57
CA ASN A 77 -6.67 4.81 14.92
C ASN A 77 -7.72 4.73 13.80
N TYR A 78 -8.51 3.66 13.78
CA TYR A 78 -9.51 3.45 12.72
C TYR A 78 -10.44 4.67 12.56
N SER A 79 -10.88 5.26 13.67
CA SER A 79 -11.72 6.47 13.68
C SER A 79 -11.06 7.69 13.04
N GLU A 80 -9.78 7.94 13.30
CA GLU A 80 -9.03 9.05 12.70
C GLU A 80 -8.82 8.85 11.21
N ARG A 81 -8.51 7.62 10.79
CA ARG A 81 -8.40 7.30 9.36
C ARG A 81 -9.74 7.47 8.66
N LEU A 82 -10.81 7.00 9.29
CA LEU A 82 -12.16 7.12 8.75
C LEU A 82 -12.58 8.59 8.66
N ALA A 83 -12.30 9.39 9.69
CA ALA A 83 -12.54 10.82 9.66
C ALA A 83 -11.75 11.50 8.53
N LYS A 84 -10.44 11.21 8.37
CA LYS A 84 -9.64 11.73 7.25
C LYS A 84 -10.16 11.29 5.89
N PHE A 85 -10.68 10.07 5.80
CA PHE A 85 -11.27 9.54 4.57
C PHE A 85 -12.57 10.27 4.24
N THR A 86 -13.53 10.35 5.17
CA THR A 86 -14.87 10.89 4.92
C THR A 86 -14.97 12.41 4.93
N SER A 87 -14.12 13.12 5.69
CA SER A 87 -14.14 14.58 5.78
C SER A 87 -13.36 15.28 4.65
N SER A 88 -12.54 14.53 3.91
CA SER A 88 -11.78 15.08 2.80
C SER A 88 -12.70 15.32 1.61
N HIS A 89 -12.91 16.58 1.26
CA HIS A 89 -13.63 16.98 0.06
C HIS A 89 -12.62 17.30 -1.04
N PHE A 90 -12.93 16.96 -2.29
CA PHE A 90 -12.09 17.35 -3.41
C PHE A 90 -12.23 18.85 -3.69
N SER A 91 -11.11 19.57 -3.68
CA SER A 91 -11.03 20.96 -4.10
C SER A 91 -10.49 21.06 -5.53
N TYR A 92 -11.04 21.97 -6.35
CA TYR A 92 -10.51 22.26 -7.68
C TYR A 92 -9.05 22.74 -7.68
N ARG A 93 -8.52 23.19 -6.52
CA ARG A 93 -7.11 23.57 -6.36
C ARG A 93 -6.19 22.37 -6.15
N ASP A 94 -6.72 21.22 -5.76
CA ASP A 94 -5.93 20.02 -5.54
C ASP A 94 -5.70 19.31 -6.88
N ALA A 95 -4.46 18.85 -7.11
CA ALA A 95 -4.20 17.93 -8.20
C ALA A 95 -5.00 16.64 -7.98
N LEU A 96 -5.89 16.29 -8.92
CA LEU A 96 -6.75 15.11 -8.86
C LEU A 96 -5.95 13.85 -8.54
N ASP A 97 -4.76 13.71 -9.13
CA ASP A 97 -3.87 12.58 -8.91
C ASP A 97 -3.44 12.42 -7.46
N VAL A 98 -3.07 13.53 -6.82
CA VAL A 98 -2.65 13.55 -5.41
C VAL A 98 -3.83 13.19 -4.51
N TYR A 99 -5.00 13.75 -4.81
CA TYR A 99 -6.23 13.47 -4.07
C TYR A 99 -6.62 11.99 -4.14
N VAL A 100 -6.75 11.45 -5.35
CA VAL A 100 -7.15 10.05 -5.57
C VAL A 100 -6.14 9.09 -4.93
N SER A 101 -4.84 9.34 -5.11
CA SER A 101 -3.80 8.51 -4.49
C SER A 101 -3.82 8.56 -2.96
N LYS A 102 -4.14 9.72 -2.35
CA LYS A 102 -4.32 9.82 -0.90
C LYS A 102 -5.53 9.01 -0.42
N GLN A 103 -6.67 9.17 -1.09
CA GLN A 103 -7.89 8.44 -0.74
C GLN A 103 -7.75 6.93 -0.93
N GLN A 104 -7.08 6.48 -2.00
CA GLN A 104 -6.81 5.06 -2.23
C GLN A 104 -5.95 4.45 -1.13
N ARG A 105 -4.94 5.18 -0.63
CA ARG A 105 -4.12 4.73 0.51
C ARG A 105 -4.93 4.64 1.80
N LEU A 106 -5.82 5.61 2.07
CA LEU A 106 -6.70 5.58 3.23
C LEU A 106 -7.70 4.42 3.15
N HIS A 107 -8.30 4.21 1.98
CA HIS A 107 -9.25 3.12 1.74
C HIS A 107 -8.61 1.75 1.97
N ARG A 108 -7.41 1.48 1.40
CA ARG A 108 -6.72 0.20 1.64
C ARG A 108 -6.38 -0.05 3.11
N ARG A 109 -6.19 1.00 3.90
CA ARG A 109 -5.92 0.90 5.35
C ARG A 109 -7.18 0.71 6.19
N LEU A 110 -8.33 1.17 5.71
CA LEU A 110 -9.63 1.05 6.39
C LEU A 110 -10.37 -0.22 5.99
N PHE A 111 -10.27 -0.58 4.71
CA PHE A 111 -10.97 -1.69 4.07
C PHE A 111 -9.94 -2.49 3.26
N PRO A 112 -9.15 -3.38 3.90
CA PRO A 112 -8.14 -4.18 3.21
C PRO A 112 -8.72 -5.06 2.11
N GLU A 113 -9.92 -5.60 2.35
CA GLU A 113 -10.71 -6.40 1.40
C GLU A 113 -11.69 -5.54 0.56
N GLY A 114 -11.58 -4.22 0.65
CA GLY A 114 -12.48 -3.29 -0.01
C GLY A 114 -12.26 -3.26 -1.53
N SER A 115 -13.35 -3.34 -2.29
CA SER A 115 -13.30 -3.30 -3.76
C SER A 115 -12.97 -1.89 -4.29
N GLU A 116 -12.34 -1.81 -5.47
CA GLU A 116 -12.12 -0.53 -6.15
C GLU A 116 -13.43 0.22 -6.45
N LYS A 117 -14.51 -0.52 -6.73
CA LYS A 117 -15.84 0.05 -6.97
C LYS A 117 -16.38 0.79 -5.74
N GLN A 118 -16.12 0.29 -4.53
CA GLN A 118 -16.51 0.99 -3.29
C GLN A 118 -15.73 2.29 -3.13
N LEU A 119 -14.41 2.26 -3.36
CA LEU A 119 -13.58 3.47 -3.35
C LEU A 119 -14.12 4.52 -4.34
N ILE A 120 -14.42 4.13 -5.58
CA ILE A 120 -14.94 5.05 -6.60
C ILE A 120 -16.26 5.69 -6.16
N LYS A 121 -17.19 4.91 -5.58
CA LYS A 121 -18.45 5.44 -5.05
C LYS A 121 -18.22 6.50 -3.96
N GLU A 122 -17.27 6.28 -3.06
CA GLU A 122 -16.93 7.25 -2.02
C GLU A 122 -16.24 8.49 -2.59
N LEU A 123 -15.34 8.32 -3.56
CA LEU A 123 -14.72 9.45 -4.28
C LEU A 123 -15.77 10.33 -4.94
N ILE A 124 -16.76 9.76 -5.62
CA ILE A 124 -17.86 10.50 -6.26
C ILE A 124 -18.67 11.31 -5.23
N LYS A 125 -18.95 10.74 -4.05
CA LYS A 125 -19.65 11.45 -2.96
C LYS A 125 -18.85 12.66 -2.46
N GLN A 126 -17.53 12.60 -2.51
CA GLN A 126 -16.65 13.69 -2.05
C GLN A 126 -16.40 14.78 -3.11
N MET A 127 -16.83 14.54 -4.35
CA MET A 127 -16.80 15.54 -5.41
C MET A 127 -17.90 16.60 -5.20
N SER A 128 -17.66 17.79 -5.76
CA SER A 128 -18.67 18.86 -5.81
C SER A 128 -19.92 18.41 -6.56
N ALA A 129 -21.09 18.96 -6.22
CA ALA A 129 -22.37 18.53 -6.79
C ALA A 129 -22.41 18.55 -8.33
N HIS A 130 -21.77 19.55 -8.94
CA HIS A 130 -21.72 19.69 -10.39
C HIS A 130 -20.92 18.56 -11.07
N ILE A 131 -19.80 18.15 -10.48
CA ILE A 131 -18.99 17.04 -10.97
C ILE A 131 -19.68 15.70 -10.65
N ARG A 132 -20.22 15.58 -9.42
CA ARG A 132 -20.88 14.37 -8.93
C ARG A 132 -22.02 13.91 -9.83
N THR A 133 -22.87 14.82 -10.28
CA THR A 133 -24.00 14.50 -11.18
C THR A 133 -23.51 13.90 -12.49
N THR A 134 -22.39 14.38 -13.01
CA THR A 134 -21.77 13.86 -14.24
C THR A 134 -21.13 12.50 -14.00
N LEU A 135 -20.36 12.36 -12.92
CA LEU A 135 -19.66 11.10 -12.63
C LEU A 135 -20.61 9.99 -12.16
N ALA A 136 -21.72 10.32 -11.50
CA ALA A 136 -22.66 9.31 -10.97
C ALA A 136 -23.34 8.46 -12.06
N VAL A 137 -23.39 8.96 -13.31
CA VAL A 137 -23.95 8.24 -14.46
C VAL A 137 -22.92 7.31 -15.11
N GLY A 138 -21.63 7.55 -14.87
CA GLY A 138 -20.53 6.77 -15.44
C GLY A 138 -20.43 5.36 -14.87
N ARG A 139 -20.00 4.42 -15.71
CA ARG A 139 -19.59 3.07 -15.28
C ARG A 139 -18.07 3.03 -15.23
N TYR A 140 -17.53 2.84 -14.03
CA TYR A 140 -16.09 2.77 -13.79
C TYR A 140 -15.69 1.37 -13.39
N ASP A 141 -14.81 0.78 -14.19
CA ASP A 141 -14.30 -0.57 -13.95
C ASP A 141 -13.03 -0.56 -13.08
N SER A 142 -12.31 0.56 -13.05
CA SER A 142 -11.10 0.75 -12.24
C SER A 142 -10.94 2.20 -11.76
N VAL A 143 -10.08 2.40 -10.75
CA VAL A 143 -9.70 3.73 -10.26
C VAL A 143 -9.00 4.56 -11.34
N ASP A 144 -8.24 3.91 -12.23
CA ASP A 144 -7.54 4.58 -13.32
C ASP A 144 -8.52 5.11 -14.37
N HIS A 145 -9.53 4.31 -14.74
CA HIS A 145 -10.60 4.75 -15.61
C HIS A 145 -11.35 5.95 -14.98
N PHE A 146 -11.71 5.85 -13.70
CA PHE A 146 -12.33 6.95 -12.96
C PHE A 146 -11.48 8.24 -12.99
N ARG A 147 -10.16 8.12 -12.78
CA ARG A 147 -9.22 9.25 -12.79
C ARG A 147 -9.21 9.96 -14.14
N GLN A 148 -9.12 9.18 -15.22
CA GLN A 148 -9.04 9.72 -16.58
C GLN A 148 -10.32 10.48 -16.96
N THR A 149 -11.49 9.86 -16.73
CA THR A 149 -12.79 10.51 -16.98
C THR A 149 -12.98 11.75 -16.12
N THR A 150 -12.58 11.70 -14.84
CA THR A 150 -12.71 12.86 -13.95
C THR A 150 -11.83 14.01 -14.41
N GLN A 151 -10.62 13.76 -14.91
CA GLN A 151 -9.75 14.81 -15.45
C GLN A 151 -10.33 15.45 -16.72
N GLU A 152 -10.92 14.66 -17.61
CA GLU A 152 -11.64 15.17 -18.79
C GLU A 152 -12.81 16.07 -18.37
N VAL A 153 -13.59 15.63 -17.36
CA VAL A 153 -14.69 16.42 -16.78
C VAL A 153 -14.17 17.74 -16.19
N LEU A 154 -13.05 17.73 -15.48
CA LEU A 154 -12.47 18.95 -14.92
C LEU A 154 -11.98 19.91 -16.01
N ASN A 155 -11.29 19.40 -17.03
CA ASN A 155 -10.71 20.19 -18.12
C ASN A 155 -11.79 20.90 -18.95
N LEU A 156 -12.83 20.16 -19.31
CA LEU A 156 -13.95 20.71 -20.07
C LEU A 156 -14.77 21.70 -19.21
N ALA A 157 -14.78 21.56 -17.87
CA ALA A 157 -15.52 22.44 -16.97
C ALA A 157 -14.78 23.77 -16.84
N ALA A 158 -13.44 23.70 -16.70
CA ALA A 158 -12.55 24.85 -16.76
C ALA A 158 -12.60 25.59 -18.10
N GLY A 159 -12.84 24.88 -19.22
CA GLY A 159 -13.03 25.49 -20.54
C GLY A 159 -14.41 26.13 -20.77
N SER A 160 -15.41 25.82 -19.95
CA SER A 160 -16.82 26.20 -20.18
C SER A 160 -17.26 27.54 -19.60
N GLU A 161 -16.36 28.31 -18.98
CA GLU A 161 -16.64 29.70 -18.59
C GLU A 161 -17.09 30.58 -19.78
N LYS A 162 -16.97 30.11 -21.03
CA LYS A 162 -17.37 30.86 -22.22
C LYS A 162 -18.48 30.31 -23.11
N LYS A 163 -19.03 29.09 -22.94
CA LYS A 163 -20.25 28.62 -23.66
C LYS A 163 -20.68 27.19 -23.28
N LYS A 164 -21.94 27.05 -22.85
CA LYS A 164 -22.78 25.83 -22.77
C LYS A 164 -22.07 24.51 -22.40
N PRO A 165 -21.98 24.20 -21.09
CA PRO A 165 -21.38 22.96 -20.61
C PRO A 165 -22.19 21.72 -21.06
N ALA A 166 -23.50 21.69 -20.82
CA ALA A 166 -24.35 20.49 -20.86
C ALA A 166 -24.28 19.59 -22.14
N GLU A 167 -24.12 20.16 -23.33
CA GLU A 167 -24.20 19.42 -24.61
C GLU A 167 -22.87 18.77 -25.04
N ASN A 168 -21.73 19.34 -24.65
CA ASN A 168 -20.42 18.75 -24.95
C ASN A 168 -20.14 17.54 -24.03
N TRP A 169 -20.83 17.46 -22.89
CA TRP A 169 -20.62 16.45 -21.86
C TRP A 169 -21.15 15.05 -22.17
N ARG A 170 -22.36 14.95 -22.73
CA ARG A 170 -22.90 13.65 -23.16
C ARG A 170 -21.99 12.99 -24.18
N ARG A 171 -21.46 13.79 -25.12
CA ARG A 171 -20.52 13.29 -26.12
C ARG A 171 -19.26 12.71 -25.49
N ALA A 172 -18.59 13.39 -24.57
CA ALA A 172 -17.36 12.87 -23.96
C ALA A 172 -17.57 11.52 -23.23
N VAL A 173 -18.65 11.38 -22.44
CA VAL A 173 -18.98 10.15 -21.70
C VAL A 173 -19.44 9.02 -22.64
N GLU A 174 -20.10 9.33 -23.76
CA GLU A 174 -20.49 8.35 -24.78
C GLU A 174 -19.32 7.98 -25.73
N THR A 175 -18.32 8.86 -25.88
CA THR A 175 -17.20 8.66 -26.81
C THR A 175 -15.97 8.03 -26.19
N SER A 176 -15.89 7.87 -24.87
CA SER A 176 -14.79 7.12 -24.24
C SER A 176 -15.00 5.62 -24.47
N PRO A 177 -14.22 4.97 -25.36
CA PRO A 177 -14.43 3.56 -25.65
C PRO A 177 -14.01 2.74 -24.42
N PRO A 178 -14.71 1.63 -24.10
CA PRO A 178 -14.14 0.63 -23.22
C PRO A 178 -12.83 0.15 -23.87
N ARG A 179 -11.74 0.14 -23.10
CA ARG A 179 -10.47 -0.44 -23.57
C ARG A 179 -10.77 -1.87 -24.06
N PRO A 180 -10.28 -2.27 -25.24
CA PRO A 180 -10.40 -3.66 -25.66
C PRO A 180 -9.62 -4.52 -24.67
N ASP A 181 -10.23 -5.64 -24.28
CA ASP A 181 -9.69 -6.61 -23.35
C ASP A 181 -8.21 -6.90 -23.63
N ALA A 182 -7.38 -6.77 -22.60
CA ALA A 182 -6.10 -7.46 -22.57
C ALA A 182 -6.38 -8.94 -22.29
N SER A 183 -6.81 -9.65 -23.34
CA SER A 183 -6.67 -11.10 -23.42
C SER A 183 -5.40 -11.40 -24.23
N ALA A 184 -4.35 -11.80 -23.52
CA ALA A 184 -3.30 -12.70 -23.99
C ALA A 184 -2.62 -13.32 -22.76
#